data_AF-A0A397SWY5-F1
#
_entry.id   AF-A0A397SWY5-F1
#
_cell.length_a   1.000
_cell.length_b   1.000
_cell.length_c   1.000
_cell.angle_alpha   90.00
_cell.angle_beta   90.00
_cell.angle_gamma   90.00
#
_symmetry.space_group_name_H-M   'P 1'
#
loop_
_entity.id
_entity.type
_entity.pdbx_description
1 polymer ?
#
loop_
_entity_poly.entity_id
_entity_poly.type
_entity_poly.pdbx_seq_one_letter_code
_entity_poly.pdbx_strand_id
1 'polypeptide(L)'
;MIDKIKVHAISDGFVLITYFCNPSTNDDTCGSVINWSGFEVFTFTFESLCSDGKIVESLYDKGFLYVCYKSATKEIFWATYGSPDNNGAVSVISSNTITSIDTFNSDTTNIFTTEDGGYCIVTSSITTSGASILTTFIQKDSTMGTRGPFTIYQDNSNTITKIRIYECNIAYQSSGYNCVIQTTSGTQVTYSEVDFLSNLSNGNTVAPKIFDFTTLTAIGIITDIQPLNFGGYVVIIRDRTSNGNVFGKAIDNNGRIIEDWGLTEQFYTYDFVLPNNTIVAIPQGASNIGTIQNNNGGITILSTDQLTTFSTVDGGNGLAPGGPGGYGSSKYL
;
A
#
# COMPACT_ATOMS: atom_id res chain seq x y z
N MET A 1 0.96 1.72 -25.20
CA MET A 1 0.57 2.11 -23.83
C MET A 1 -0.38 1.01 -23.39
N ILE A 2 0.06 0.06 -22.57
CA ILE A 2 -0.79 -1.08 -22.17
C ILE A 2 -1.77 -0.52 -21.16
N ASP A 3 -3.07 -0.61 -21.47
CA ASP A 3 -4.17 -0.24 -20.59
C ASP A 3 -3.89 -0.83 -19.20
N LYS A 4 -3.86 0.03 -18.16
CA LYS A 4 -3.71 -0.41 -16.76
C LYS A 4 -5.01 -1.07 -16.31
N ILE A 5 -5.32 -2.23 -16.89
CA ILE A 5 -6.38 -3.10 -16.40
C ILE A 5 -5.94 -3.63 -15.04
N LYS A 6 -6.69 -3.34 -13.99
CA LYS A 6 -6.46 -3.90 -12.64
C LYS A 6 -7.67 -4.75 -12.23
N VAL A 7 -7.41 -5.80 -11.47
CA VAL A 7 -8.41 -6.77 -11.03
C VAL A 7 -8.46 -6.76 -9.50
N HIS A 8 -9.65 -6.61 -8.94
CA HIS A 8 -9.91 -6.47 -7.51
C HIS A 8 -11.00 -7.45 -7.06
N ALA A 9 -10.77 -8.15 -5.96
CA ALA A 9 -11.71 -9.13 -5.41
C ALA A 9 -12.64 -8.45 -4.39
N ILE A 10 -13.67 -7.76 -4.89
CA ILE A 10 -14.51 -6.89 -4.05
C ILE A 10 -15.60 -7.62 -3.26
N SER A 11 -15.87 -8.91 -3.56
CA SER A 11 -16.75 -9.79 -2.77
C SER A 11 -16.64 -11.27 -3.17
N ASP A 12 -17.16 -12.18 -2.35
CA ASP A 12 -17.19 -13.63 -2.60
C ASP A 12 -17.86 -14.05 -3.93
N GLY A 13 -18.61 -13.17 -4.59
CA GLY A 13 -19.38 -13.45 -5.81
C GLY A 13 -18.90 -12.70 -7.06
N PHE A 14 -18.07 -11.68 -6.89
CA PHE A 14 -17.81 -10.69 -7.92
C PHE A 14 -16.39 -10.15 -7.88
N VAL A 15 -15.86 -9.89 -9.07
CA VAL A 15 -14.57 -9.27 -9.32
C VAL A 15 -14.81 -7.91 -9.97
N LEU A 16 -14.07 -6.91 -9.56
CA LEU A 16 -14.05 -5.59 -10.19
C LEU A 16 -12.82 -5.47 -11.08
N ILE A 17 -13.05 -5.18 -12.35
CA ILE A 17 -12.02 -4.79 -13.30
C ILE A 17 -12.06 -3.28 -13.45
N THR A 18 -10.91 -2.61 -13.26
CA THR A 18 -10.77 -1.18 -13.57
C THR A 18 -9.87 -0.96 -14.77
N TYR A 19 -10.22 0.04 -15.59
CA TYR A 19 -9.52 0.38 -16.81
C TYR A 19 -9.74 1.85 -17.18
N PHE A 20 -8.88 2.40 -18.04
CA PHE A 20 -9.09 3.74 -18.60
C PHE A 20 -10.10 3.67 -19.73
N CYS A 21 -11.18 4.43 -19.65
CA CYS A 21 -12.26 4.36 -20.64
C CYS A 21 -12.31 5.51 -21.64
N ASN A 22 -11.62 6.63 -21.38
CA ASN A 22 -11.66 7.83 -22.24
C ASN A 22 -10.28 8.41 -22.60
N PRO A 23 -9.25 7.60 -22.94
CA PRO A 23 -7.86 8.07 -23.09
C PRO A 23 -7.65 9.19 -24.13
N SER A 24 -8.62 9.40 -25.03
CA SER A 24 -8.60 10.47 -26.03
C SER A 24 -9.05 11.84 -25.51
N THR A 25 -9.76 11.92 -24.38
CA THR A 25 -10.37 13.16 -23.86
C THR A 25 -10.00 13.43 -22.40
N ASN A 26 -9.88 12.39 -21.59
CA ASN A 26 -9.60 12.45 -20.16
C ASN A 26 -9.25 11.05 -19.65
N ASP A 27 -8.25 10.91 -18.78
CA ASP A 27 -7.82 9.60 -18.24
C ASP A 27 -8.82 9.04 -17.19
N ASP A 28 -10.13 9.12 -17.47
CA ASP A 28 -11.20 8.64 -16.60
C ASP A 28 -11.03 7.15 -16.30
N THR A 29 -11.26 6.80 -15.03
CA THR A 29 -11.27 5.41 -14.58
C THR A 29 -12.71 4.87 -14.65
N CYS A 30 -12.87 3.76 -15.37
CA CYS A 30 -14.11 2.97 -15.37
C CYS A 30 -13.95 1.68 -14.59
N GLY A 31 -15.08 1.15 -14.14
CA GLY A 31 -15.22 -0.12 -13.45
C GLY A 31 -16.20 -1.04 -14.17
N SER A 32 -15.84 -2.32 -14.26
CA SER A 32 -16.70 -3.41 -14.71
C SER A 32 -16.76 -4.48 -13.62
N VAL A 33 -17.97 -4.81 -13.17
CA VAL A 33 -18.21 -5.88 -12.21
C VAL A 33 -18.52 -7.15 -12.99
N ILE A 34 -17.74 -8.19 -12.71
CA ILE A 34 -17.80 -9.50 -13.36
C ILE A 34 -18.17 -10.55 -12.32
N ASN A 35 -19.14 -11.40 -12.63
CA ASN A 35 -19.47 -12.55 -11.79
C ASN A 35 -18.49 -13.72 -12.01
N TRP A 36 -18.48 -14.71 -11.12
CA TRP A 36 -17.60 -15.88 -11.29
C TRP A 36 -17.90 -16.76 -12.50
N SER A 37 -19.04 -16.56 -13.17
CA SER A 37 -19.34 -17.21 -14.46
C SER A 37 -18.68 -16.46 -15.64
N GLY A 38 -17.96 -15.36 -15.38
CA GLY A 38 -17.22 -14.59 -16.38
C GLY A 38 -18.06 -13.54 -17.12
N PHE A 39 -19.30 -13.28 -16.68
CA PHE A 39 -20.16 -12.28 -17.31
C PHE A 39 -20.04 -10.93 -16.61
N GLU A 40 -19.86 -9.88 -17.40
CA GLU A 40 -20.03 -8.50 -16.97
C GLU A 40 -21.51 -8.27 -16.62
N VAL A 41 -21.76 -7.84 -15.39
CA VAL A 41 -23.11 -7.64 -14.84
C VAL A 41 -23.41 -6.16 -14.58
N PHE A 42 -22.37 -5.33 -14.42
CA PHE A 42 -22.53 -3.91 -14.16
C PHE A 42 -21.30 -3.13 -14.61
N THR A 43 -21.49 -1.95 -15.22
CA THR A 43 -20.42 -1.03 -15.60
C THR A 43 -20.74 0.37 -15.12
N PHE A 44 -19.70 1.11 -14.74
CA PHE A 44 -19.83 2.46 -14.24
C PHE A 44 -18.53 3.24 -14.40
N THR A 45 -18.65 4.57 -14.40
CA THR A 45 -17.51 5.49 -14.36
C THR A 45 -17.38 6.01 -12.95
N PHE A 46 -16.18 5.92 -12.36
CA PHE A 46 -15.96 6.33 -10.97
C PHE A 46 -16.04 7.84 -10.79
N GLU A 47 -15.16 8.56 -11.50
CA GLU A 47 -15.01 10.01 -11.43
C GLU A 47 -14.28 10.48 -12.69
N SER A 48 -14.59 11.71 -13.09
CA SER A 48 -14.01 12.41 -14.22
C SER A 48 -12.69 13.09 -13.88
N LEU A 49 -11.83 13.27 -14.90
CA LEU A 49 -10.56 14.00 -14.80
C LEU A 49 -9.59 13.38 -13.79
N CYS A 50 -9.63 12.05 -13.67
CA CYS A 50 -8.78 11.32 -12.76
C CYS A 50 -7.39 11.12 -13.36
N SER A 51 -6.41 11.87 -12.85
CA SER A 51 -5.03 11.72 -13.33
C SER A 51 -4.34 10.46 -12.80
N ASP A 52 -4.75 9.98 -11.62
CA ASP A 52 -4.33 8.69 -11.07
C ASP A 52 -5.38 8.18 -10.08
N GLY A 53 -5.55 6.86 -10.01
CA GLY A 53 -6.60 6.19 -9.26
C GLY A 53 -6.10 4.97 -8.49
N LYS A 54 -6.58 4.82 -7.25
CA LYS A 54 -6.31 3.66 -6.38
C LYS A 54 -7.61 3.08 -5.84
N ILE A 55 -7.62 1.75 -5.69
CA ILE A 55 -8.68 1.01 -5.00
C ILE A 55 -8.07 0.33 -3.79
N VAL A 56 -8.76 0.43 -2.66
CA VAL A 56 -8.41 -0.27 -1.42
C VAL A 56 -9.64 -1.04 -0.93
N GLU A 57 -9.53 -2.36 -0.89
CA GLU A 57 -10.60 -3.24 -0.41
C GLU A 57 -10.82 -3.05 1.10
N SER A 58 -12.05 -3.19 1.59
CA SER A 58 -12.30 -3.17 3.04
C SER A 58 -11.73 -4.42 3.71
N LEU A 59 -11.23 -4.27 4.94
CA LEU A 59 -10.65 -5.37 5.71
C LEU A 59 -11.71 -6.26 6.37
N TYR A 60 -12.85 -5.66 6.76
CA TYR A 60 -13.87 -6.35 7.59
C TYR A 60 -15.22 -6.47 6.91
N ASP A 61 -15.59 -5.50 6.08
CA ASP A 61 -16.87 -5.49 5.39
C ASP A 61 -16.67 -5.80 3.91
N LYS A 62 -17.76 -6.10 3.20
CA LYS A 62 -17.73 -6.22 1.74
C LYS A 62 -17.87 -4.83 1.14
N GLY A 63 -16.93 -4.44 0.28
CA GLY A 63 -16.87 -3.10 -0.32
C GLY A 63 -15.43 -2.63 -0.51
N PHE A 64 -15.27 -1.38 -0.97
CA PHE A 64 -13.95 -0.82 -1.25
C PHE A 64 -13.97 0.71 -1.24
N LEU A 65 -12.79 1.31 -1.06
CA LEU A 65 -12.55 2.73 -1.27
C LEU A 65 -11.97 2.93 -2.68
N TYR A 66 -12.52 3.88 -3.41
CA TYR A 66 -11.88 4.45 -4.60
C TYR A 66 -11.32 5.83 -4.26
N VAL A 67 -10.08 6.08 -4.69
CA VAL A 67 -9.40 7.36 -4.52
C VAL A 67 -8.90 7.83 -5.87
N CYS A 68 -9.19 9.09 -6.18
CA CYS A 68 -8.86 9.73 -7.44
C CYS A 68 -8.12 11.04 -7.21
N TYR A 69 -6.95 11.18 -7.83
CA TYR A 69 -6.20 12.43 -7.82
C TYR A 69 -6.55 13.31 -9.02
N LYS A 70 -6.98 14.54 -8.72
CA LYS A 70 -7.28 15.60 -9.69
C LYS A 70 -6.11 16.59 -9.70
N SER A 71 -5.10 16.31 -10.51
CA SER A 71 -3.85 17.10 -10.55
C SER A 71 -4.06 18.58 -10.90
N ALA A 72 -5.04 18.90 -11.74
CA ALA A 72 -5.37 20.27 -12.12
C ALA A 72 -5.87 21.12 -10.95
N THR A 73 -6.61 20.52 -10.01
CA THR A 73 -7.14 21.19 -8.82
C THR A 73 -6.35 20.91 -7.55
N LYS A 74 -5.35 20.02 -7.61
CA LYS A 74 -4.54 19.59 -6.45
C LYS A 74 -5.40 18.99 -5.34
N GLU A 75 -6.30 18.11 -5.75
CA GLU A 75 -7.32 17.51 -4.88
C GLU A 75 -7.30 15.99 -4.98
N ILE A 76 -7.63 15.34 -3.87
CA ILE A 76 -7.98 13.91 -3.85
C ILE A 76 -9.49 13.81 -3.64
N PHE A 77 -10.21 13.35 -4.65
CA PHE A 77 -11.58 12.85 -4.48
C PHE A 77 -11.51 11.42 -3.95
N TRP A 78 -12.37 11.08 -3.00
CA TRP A 78 -12.53 9.69 -2.55
C TRP A 78 -14.00 9.34 -2.41
N ALA A 79 -14.32 8.07 -2.64
CA ALA A 79 -15.65 7.52 -2.46
C ALA A 79 -15.57 6.09 -1.93
N THR A 80 -16.35 5.78 -0.90
CA THR A 80 -16.56 4.43 -0.40
C THR A 80 -17.72 3.78 -1.14
N TYR A 81 -17.55 2.52 -1.52
CA TYR A 81 -18.53 1.72 -2.23
C TYR A 81 -18.92 0.52 -1.37
N GLY A 82 -20.22 0.22 -1.34
CA GLY A 82 -20.71 -1.01 -0.75
C GLY A 82 -20.38 -2.23 -1.58
N SER A 83 -20.62 -3.41 -1.02
CA SER A 83 -20.63 -4.66 -1.76
C SER A 83 -21.61 -4.59 -2.95
N PRO A 84 -21.31 -5.25 -4.08
CA PRO A 84 -22.28 -5.40 -5.15
C PRO A 84 -23.57 -6.05 -4.64
N ASP A 85 -24.72 -5.59 -5.12
CA ASP A 85 -26.01 -6.24 -4.87
C ASP A 85 -26.13 -7.57 -5.65
N ASN A 86 -27.28 -8.24 -5.56
CA ASN A 86 -27.51 -9.52 -6.26
C ASN A 86 -27.40 -9.40 -7.80
N ASN A 87 -27.49 -8.20 -8.36
CA ASN A 87 -27.33 -7.93 -9.78
C ASN A 87 -25.92 -7.42 -10.12
N GLY A 88 -25.03 -7.34 -9.13
CA GLY A 88 -23.67 -6.81 -9.28
C GLY A 88 -23.59 -5.27 -9.27
N ALA A 89 -24.69 -4.57 -9.02
CA ALA A 89 -24.66 -3.11 -8.96
C ALA A 89 -23.97 -2.64 -7.68
N VAL A 90 -23.05 -1.68 -7.82
CA VAL A 90 -22.34 -1.05 -6.69
C VAL A 90 -22.85 0.37 -6.49
N SER A 91 -23.01 0.76 -5.23
CA SER A 91 -23.48 2.10 -4.85
C SER A 91 -22.45 2.81 -3.99
N VAL A 92 -22.29 4.11 -4.23
CA VAL A 92 -21.53 5.00 -3.36
C VAL A 92 -22.25 5.11 -2.02
N ILE A 93 -21.53 4.83 -0.94
CA ILE A 93 -22.00 5.01 0.44
C ILE A 93 -21.70 6.43 0.91
N SER A 94 -20.46 6.88 0.70
CA SER A 94 -20.01 8.23 1.05
C SER A 94 -18.90 8.69 0.12
N SER A 95 -18.75 10.00 -0.02
CA SER A 95 -17.67 10.59 -0.80
C SER A 95 -17.32 11.98 -0.29
N ASN A 96 -16.06 12.38 -0.44
CA ASN A 96 -15.63 13.74 -0.16
C ASN A 96 -14.35 14.07 -0.95
N THR A 97 -13.89 15.31 -0.83
CA THR A 97 -12.65 15.78 -1.44
C THR A 97 -11.70 16.31 -0.38
N ILE A 98 -10.44 15.89 -0.45
CA ILE A 98 -9.33 16.45 0.30
C ILE A 98 -8.59 17.43 -0.60
N THR A 99 -8.42 18.67 -0.15
CA THR A 99 -7.77 19.75 -0.92
C THR A 99 -6.30 19.89 -0.55
N SER A 100 -5.56 20.68 -1.34
CA SER A 100 -4.18 21.07 -1.06
C SER A 100 -3.17 19.91 -1.11
N ILE A 101 -3.38 18.99 -2.05
CA ILE A 101 -2.48 17.87 -2.31
C ILE A 101 -1.64 18.19 -3.56
N ASP A 102 -0.38 18.56 -3.35
CA ASP A 102 0.51 18.95 -4.46
C ASP A 102 1.05 17.76 -5.26
N THR A 103 1.19 16.59 -4.61
CA THR A 103 1.78 15.39 -5.22
C THR A 103 1.05 14.13 -4.82
N PHE A 104 0.61 13.34 -5.81
CA PHE A 104 0.03 12.03 -5.61
C PHE A 104 0.67 11.05 -6.59
N ASN A 105 1.35 10.05 -6.05
CA ASN A 105 1.90 8.91 -6.78
C ASN A 105 2.22 7.78 -5.79
N SER A 106 2.83 6.70 -6.28
CA SER A 106 3.25 5.58 -5.43
C SER A 106 4.33 5.92 -4.40
N ASP A 107 5.11 6.97 -4.61
CA ASP A 107 6.14 7.40 -3.66
C ASP A 107 5.59 8.36 -2.59
N THR A 108 4.59 9.18 -2.88
CA THR A 108 4.14 10.26 -1.98
C THR A 108 2.78 10.00 -1.34
N THR A 109 2.14 8.88 -1.65
CA THR A 109 0.80 8.57 -1.15
C THR A 109 0.59 7.09 -0.90
N ASN A 110 0.19 6.75 0.33
CA ASN A 110 -0.23 5.42 0.73
C ASN A 110 -1.68 5.49 1.25
N ILE A 111 -2.44 4.42 1.05
CA ILE A 111 -3.84 4.33 1.45
C ILE A 111 -4.07 2.92 1.98
N PHE A 112 -4.63 2.81 3.18
CA PHE A 112 -4.82 1.52 3.84
C PHE A 112 -6.11 1.52 4.68
N THR A 113 -6.59 0.33 5.05
CA THR A 113 -7.76 0.12 5.91
C THR A 113 -7.43 0.30 7.38
N THR A 114 -8.34 0.88 8.16
CA THR A 114 -8.15 1.11 9.59
C THR A 114 -8.77 0.00 10.44
N GLU A 115 -8.36 -0.11 11.71
CA GLU A 115 -8.83 -1.15 12.64
C GLU A 115 -10.35 -1.10 12.90
N ASP A 116 -10.96 0.08 12.74
CA ASP A 116 -12.40 0.29 12.88
C ASP A 116 -13.19 0.03 11.58
N GLY A 117 -12.51 -0.43 10.52
CA GLY A 117 -13.09 -0.73 9.20
C GLY A 117 -13.30 0.48 8.30
N GLY A 118 -12.74 1.63 8.68
CA GLY A 118 -12.59 2.78 7.79
C GLY A 118 -11.34 2.68 6.91
N TYR A 119 -10.86 3.85 6.48
CA TYR A 119 -9.65 3.99 5.66
C TYR A 119 -8.80 5.17 6.13
N CYS A 120 -7.52 5.14 5.83
CA CYS A 120 -6.60 6.25 6.05
C CYS A 120 -5.87 6.58 4.75
N ILE A 121 -5.92 7.86 4.36
CA ILE A 121 -5.13 8.40 3.24
C ILE A 121 -3.93 9.12 3.85
N VAL A 122 -2.73 8.67 3.48
CA VAL A 122 -1.46 9.26 3.92
C VAL A 122 -0.80 9.95 2.75
N THR A 123 -0.54 11.24 2.90
CA THR A 123 0.10 12.07 1.87
C THR A 123 1.31 12.78 2.43
N SER A 124 2.36 12.90 1.62
CA SER A 124 3.48 13.76 1.94
C SER A 124 3.37 15.14 1.29
N SER A 125 3.97 16.14 1.93
CA SER A 125 4.09 17.50 1.41
C SER A 125 5.51 17.99 1.65
N ILE A 126 6.13 18.55 0.61
CA ILE A 126 7.41 19.28 0.70
C ILE A 126 7.12 20.72 0.31
N THR A 127 7.43 21.64 1.23
CA THR A 127 7.26 23.07 1.04
C THR A 127 8.59 23.78 1.27
N THR A 128 8.63 25.08 0.97
CA THR A 128 9.77 25.94 1.33
C THR A 128 9.96 26.12 2.84
N SER A 129 9.09 25.56 3.67
CA SER A 129 9.13 25.63 5.13
C SER A 129 9.45 24.27 5.77
N GLY A 130 9.72 23.24 4.95
CA GLY A 130 10.04 21.90 5.41
C GLY A 130 9.16 20.82 4.78
N ALA A 131 9.26 19.62 5.31
CA ALA A 131 8.52 18.44 4.87
C ALA A 131 7.57 17.93 5.95
N SER A 132 6.43 17.40 5.54
CA SER A 132 5.46 16.80 6.44
C SER A 132 4.80 15.57 5.82
N ILE A 133 4.31 14.69 6.69
CA ILE A 133 3.41 13.61 6.32
C ILE A 133 2.11 13.81 7.10
N LEU A 134 1.02 13.81 6.35
CA LEU A 134 -0.33 14.09 6.82
C LEU A 134 -1.18 12.83 6.63
N THR A 135 -2.08 12.60 7.58
CA THR A 135 -3.05 11.49 7.55
C THR A 135 -4.46 12.05 7.59
N THR A 136 -5.35 11.51 6.76
CA THR A 136 -6.78 11.80 6.78
C THR A 136 -7.55 10.50 6.93
N PHE A 137 -8.32 10.39 8.00
CA PHE A 137 -9.11 9.21 8.32
C PHE A 137 -10.53 9.35 7.76
N ILE A 138 -10.95 8.36 7.00
CA ILE A 138 -12.31 8.15 6.53
C ILE A 138 -12.95 7.13 7.48
N GLN A 139 -13.92 7.55 8.27
CA GLN A 139 -14.56 6.68 9.26
C GLN A 139 -15.49 5.67 8.57
N LYS A 140 -15.60 4.47 9.16
CA LYS A 140 -16.59 3.45 8.75
C LYS A 140 -18.02 4.00 8.81
N ASP A 141 -18.34 4.75 9.86
CA ASP A 141 -19.60 5.48 9.95
C ASP A 141 -19.55 6.72 9.06
N SER A 142 -20.16 6.60 7.88
CA SER A 142 -20.27 7.67 6.88
C SER A 142 -20.90 8.97 7.42
N THR A 143 -21.66 8.92 8.52
CA THR A 143 -22.29 10.12 9.11
C THR A 143 -21.31 10.99 9.89
N MET A 144 -20.18 10.42 10.30
CA MET A 144 -19.18 11.08 11.15
C MET A 144 -18.13 11.88 10.36
N GLY A 145 -18.16 11.82 9.02
CA GLY A 145 -17.24 12.53 8.14
C GLY A 145 -15.77 12.12 8.30
N THR A 146 -14.89 12.87 7.65
CA THR A 146 -13.43 12.67 7.72
C THR A 146 -12.82 13.35 8.93
N ARG A 147 -11.76 12.76 9.49
CA ARG A 147 -10.94 13.33 10.58
C ARG A 147 -9.52 13.61 10.10
N GLY A 148 -9.01 14.79 10.43
CA GLY A 148 -7.70 15.27 9.98
C GLY A 148 -7.82 16.48 9.04
N PRO A 149 -6.73 16.85 8.35
CA PRO A 149 -5.45 16.16 8.32
C PRO A 149 -4.70 16.24 9.66
N PHE A 150 -4.09 15.13 10.08
CA PHE A 150 -3.18 15.08 11.23
C PHE A 150 -1.74 14.89 10.77
N THR A 151 -0.84 15.75 11.25
CA THR A 151 0.59 15.62 11.00
C THR A 151 1.17 14.48 11.84
N ILE A 152 1.73 13.46 11.17
CA ILE A 152 2.40 12.32 11.82
C ILE A 152 3.92 12.44 11.77
N TYR A 153 4.43 13.19 10.78
CA TYR A 153 5.85 13.51 10.65
C TYR A 153 5.99 14.96 10.22
N GLN A 154 6.94 15.67 10.81
CA GLN A 154 7.28 17.03 10.44
C GLN A 154 8.77 17.27 10.60
N ASP A 155 9.38 17.78 9.54
CA ASP A 155 10.71 18.35 9.57
C ASP A 155 10.61 19.80 9.12
N ASN A 156 10.90 20.73 10.02
CA ASN A 156 10.84 22.17 9.76
C ASN A 156 12.14 22.72 9.13
N SER A 157 13.09 21.84 8.77
CA SER A 157 14.26 22.21 8.03
C SER A 157 13.96 22.23 6.52
N ASN A 158 14.46 23.25 5.84
CA ASN A 158 14.34 23.38 4.39
C ASN A 158 15.36 22.52 3.64
N THR A 159 15.92 21.49 4.29
CA THR A 159 16.98 20.66 3.73
C THR A 159 16.46 19.36 3.11
N ILE A 160 15.25 18.92 3.50
CA ILE A 160 14.63 17.76 2.86
C ILE A 160 14.22 18.11 1.43
N THR A 161 14.77 17.37 0.47
CA THR A 161 14.51 17.52 -0.96
C THR A 161 13.63 16.41 -1.54
N LYS A 162 13.55 15.26 -0.87
CA LYS A 162 12.66 14.15 -1.25
C LYS A 162 12.11 13.45 -0.02
N ILE A 163 10.85 13.05 -0.11
CA ILE A 163 10.17 12.18 0.84
C ILE A 163 9.47 11.07 0.07
N ARG A 164 9.60 9.84 0.55
CA ARG A 164 8.92 8.66 0.03
C ARG A 164 8.22 7.93 1.17
N ILE A 165 6.97 7.57 0.98
CA ILE A 165 6.20 6.70 1.86
C ILE A 165 6.25 5.32 1.19
N TYR A 166 6.92 4.36 1.83
CA TYR A 166 6.98 2.99 1.31
C TYR A 166 5.68 2.27 1.58
N GLU A 167 5.32 2.15 2.85
CA GLU A 167 4.10 1.50 3.28
C GLU A 167 3.56 2.15 4.55
N CYS A 168 2.23 2.18 4.68
CA CYS A 168 1.54 2.46 5.93
C CYS A 168 0.51 1.37 6.20
N ASN A 169 0.37 0.96 7.46
CA ASN A 169 -0.55 -0.10 7.86
C ASN A 169 -0.97 0.02 9.33
N ILE A 170 -1.90 -0.84 9.72
CA ILE A 170 -2.17 -1.12 11.14
C ILE A 170 -0.90 -1.67 11.77
N ALA A 171 -0.50 -1.10 12.90
CA ALA A 171 0.71 -1.51 13.59
C ALA A 171 0.45 -2.80 14.39
N TYR A 172 0.94 -3.94 13.90
CA TYR A 172 0.71 -5.25 14.52
C TYR A 172 1.48 -5.48 15.84
N GLN A 173 2.48 -4.64 16.12
CA GLN A 173 3.33 -4.71 17.33
C GLN A 173 3.08 -3.59 18.35
N SER A 174 2.30 -2.57 17.98
CA SER A 174 2.02 -1.43 18.83
C SER A 174 0.53 -1.10 18.78
N SER A 175 0.11 0.01 19.37
CA SER A 175 -1.28 0.47 19.24
C SER A 175 -1.36 1.49 18.10
N GLY A 176 -2.38 1.35 17.25
CA GLY A 176 -2.65 2.27 16.16
C GLY A 176 -2.00 1.86 14.84
N TYR A 177 -1.16 2.73 14.29
CA TYR A 177 -0.71 2.65 12.91
C TYR A 177 0.77 3.01 12.80
N ASN A 178 1.39 2.56 11.73
CA ASN A 178 2.75 2.98 11.41
C ASN A 178 2.93 3.21 9.91
N CYS A 179 3.95 3.99 9.59
CA CYS A 179 4.40 4.24 8.22
C CYS A 179 5.92 4.10 8.14
N VAL A 180 6.41 3.35 7.15
CA VAL A 180 7.84 3.35 6.81
C VAL A 180 8.09 4.39 5.74
N ILE A 181 8.98 5.33 6.04
CA ILE A 181 9.25 6.51 5.23
C ILE A 181 10.74 6.61 4.93
N GLN A 182 11.06 7.28 3.84
CA GLN A 182 12.40 7.72 3.51
C GLN A 182 12.41 9.22 3.31
N THR A 183 13.38 9.88 3.92
CA THR A 183 13.70 11.29 3.66
C THR A 183 15.08 11.41 3.03
N THR A 184 15.26 12.41 2.18
CA THR A 184 16.54 12.74 1.58
C THR A 184 16.87 14.19 1.86
N SER A 185 18.02 14.42 2.50
CA SER A 185 18.55 15.75 2.81
C SER A 185 19.96 15.86 2.24
N GLY A 186 20.11 16.61 1.14
CA GLY A 186 21.34 16.62 0.37
C GLY A 186 21.69 15.23 -0.16
N THR A 187 22.81 14.65 0.29
CA THR A 187 23.25 13.29 -0.05
C THR A 187 22.85 12.24 0.98
N GLN A 188 22.32 12.66 2.14
CA GLN A 188 21.93 11.75 3.21
C GLN A 188 20.52 11.22 2.96
N VAL A 189 20.39 9.89 3.02
CA VAL A 189 19.11 9.19 2.94
C VAL A 189 18.86 8.54 4.29
N THR A 190 17.70 8.83 4.89
CA THR A 190 17.28 8.27 6.17
C THR A 190 16.00 7.48 5.98
N TYR A 191 15.93 6.29 6.57
CA TYR A 191 14.72 5.47 6.62
C TYR A 191 14.21 5.46 8.05
N SER A 192 12.91 5.65 8.22
CA SER A 192 12.30 5.70 9.55
C SER A 192 10.93 5.05 9.55
N GLU A 193 10.57 4.47 10.67
CA GLU A 193 9.19 4.12 11.02
C GLU A 193 8.58 5.25 11.85
N VAL A 194 7.37 5.64 11.50
CA VAL A 194 6.59 6.66 12.20
C VAL A 194 5.34 6.00 12.74
N ASP A 195 5.28 5.81 14.06
CA ASP A 195 4.11 5.31 14.76
C ASP A 195 3.12 6.44 15.07
N PHE A 196 1.82 6.18 14.96
CA PHE A 196 0.78 7.17 15.20
C PHE A 196 -0.57 6.54 15.57
N LEU A 197 -1.43 7.31 16.24
CA LEU A 197 -2.78 6.89 16.62
C LEU A 197 -3.84 7.57 15.74
N SER A 198 -5.05 7.01 15.65
CA SER A 198 -6.16 7.69 14.94
C SER A 198 -6.74 8.88 15.72
N ASN A 199 -6.43 9.01 17.01
CA ASN A 199 -6.98 10.03 17.91
C ASN A 199 -6.03 11.20 18.19
N LEU A 200 -5.00 11.42 17.36
CA LEU A 200 -4.07 12.51 17.55
C LEU A 200 -4.81 13.85 17.67
N SER A 201 -4.82 14.41 18.87
CA SER A 201 -4.96 15.85 19.03
C SER A 201 -3.69 16.49 18.49
N ASN A 202 -3.80 17.49 17.61
CA ASN A 202 -2.69 18.22 17.01
C ASN A 202 -1.50 18.37 17.97
N GLY A 203 -0.36 17.72 17.67
CA GLY A 203 0.89 17.88 18.41
C GLY A 203 1.48 16.65 19.11
N ASN A 204 0.83 15.49 19.10
CA ASN A 204 1.42 14.25 19.64
C ASN A 204 2.09 13.40 18.55
N THR A 205 3.14 13.92 17.91
CA THR A 205 3.98 13.10 17.03
C THR A 205 4.91 12.24 17.90
N VAL A 206 4.81 10.92 17.80
CA VAL A 206 5.81 10.02 18.38
C VAL A 206 7.12 10.24 17.61
N ALA A 207 8.24 10.28 18.33
CA ALA A 207 9.55 10.44 17.69
C ALA A 207 9.77 9.30 16.69
N PRO A 208 10.08 9.59 15.40
CA PRO A 208 10.32 8.55 14.42
C PRO A 208 11.45 7.61 14.84
N LYS A 209 11.23 6.32 14.65
CA LYS A 209 12.26 5.30 14.85
C LYS A 209 13.10 5.21 13.59
N ILE A 210 14.39 5.49 13.72
CA ILE A 210 15.31 5.46 12.57
C ILE A 210 15.79 4.02 12.35
N PHE A 211 15.68 3.55 11.11
CA PHE A 211 16.28 2.30 10.67
C PHE A 211 17.66 2.53 10.09
N ASP A 212 18.65 1.79 10.61
CA ASP A 212 19.99 1.79 10.02
C ASP A 212 20.10 0.77 8.89
N PHE A 213 19.86 1.23 7.66
CA PHE A 213 20.03 0.43 6.45
C PHE A 213 21.36 0.70 5.74
N THR A 214 22.39 1.17 6.46
CA THR A 214 23.71 1.46 5.86
C THR A 214 24.29 0.23 5.16
N THR A 215 24.14 -0.96 5.74
CA THR A 215 24.63 -2.21 5.15
C THR A 215 23.85 -2.60 3.88
N LEU A 216 22.53 -2.41 3.87
CA LEU A 216 21.66 -2.75 2.74
C LEU A 216 21.85 -1.76 1.57
N THR A 217 22.02 -0.48 1.89
CA THR A 217 22.24 0.57 0.89
C THR A 217 23.65 0.60 0.32
N ALA A 218 24.62 -0.03 1.01
CA ALA A 218 25.96 -0.27 0.47
C ALA A 218 25.97 -1.29 -0.68
N ILE A 219 25.08 -2.28 -0.63
CA ILE A 219 24.98 -3.35 -1.62
C ILE A 219 23.94 -3.07 -2.72
N GLY A 220 22.97 -2.18 -2.48
CA GLY A 220 21.92 -1.93 -3.47
C GLY A 220 21.05 -0.70 -3.22
N ILE A 221 19.94 -0.63 -3.94
CA ILE A 221 18.90 0.38 -3.79
C ILE A 221 17.67 -0.32 -3.20
N ILE A 222 17.16 0.19 -2.08
CA ILE A 222 15.88 -0.25 -1.55
C ILE A 222 14.79 0.21 -2.52
N THR A 223 14.12 -0.75 -3.15
CA THR A 223 13.06 -0.48 -4.12
C THR A 223 11.70 -0.48 -3.47
N ASP A 224 11.51 -1.34 -2.46
CA ASP A 224 10.25 -1.48 -1.74
C ASP A 224 10.46 -1.99 -0.31
N ILE A 225 9.46 -1.77 0.56
CA ILE A 225 9.42 -2.29 1.94
C ILE A 225 7.99 -2.75 2.20
N GLN A 226 7.81 -4.05 2.42
CA GLN A 226 6.50 -4.67 2.60
C GLN A 226 6.34 -5.19 4.03
N PRO A 227 5.16 -5.02 4.65
CA PRO A 227 4.93 -5.43 6.03
C PRO A 227 4.73 -6.93 6.10
N LEU A 228 5.25 -7.55 7.15
CA LEU A 228 4.95 -8.94 7.51
C LEU A 228 3.77 -8.95 8.49
N ASN A 229 2.88 -9.94 8.37
CA ASN A 229 1.61 -9.99 9.12
C ASN A 229 1.79 -10.30 10.62
N PHE A 230 3.01 -10.68 11.04
CA PHE A 230 3.35 -10.97 12.44
C PHE A 230 4.49 -10.08 12.93
N GLY A 231 4.49 -8.84 12.44
CA GLY A 231 5.54 -7.85 12.68
C GLY A 231 6.77 -8.03 11.80
N GLY A 232 7.55 -6.97 11.70
CA GLY A 232 8.71 -6.84 10.84
C GLY A 232 8.35 -6.47 9.41
N TYR A 233 9.37 -6.40 8.57
CA TYR A 233 9.24 -6.03 7.16
C TYR A 233 10.13 -6.89 6.28
N VAL A 234 9.75 -7.03 5.02
CA VAL A 234 10.66 -7.44 3.95
C VAL A 234 11.15 -6.19 3.23
N VAL A 235 12.45 -5.94 3.31
CA VAL A 235 13.11 -4.88 2.56
C VAL A 235 13.60 -5.46 1.24
N ILE A 236 13.10 -4.94 0.14
CA ILE A 236 13.40 -5.39 -1.22
C ILE A 236 14.47 -4.50 -1.82
N ILE A 237 15.55 -5.11 -2.28
CA ILE A 237 16.77 -4.43 -2.68
C ILE A 237 17.13 -4.86 -4.09
N ARG A 238 17.38 -3.86 -4.95
CA ARG A 238 18.02 -4.05 -6.25
C ARG A 238 19.52 -3.86 -6.12
N ASP A 239 20.28 -4.92 -6.34
CA ASP A 239 21.74 -4.90 -6.33
C ASP A 239 22.28 -3.95 -7.40
N ARG A 240 23.26 -3.12 -7.02
CA ARG A 240 23.97 -2.22 -7.96
C ARG A 240 25.14 -2.91 -8.66
N THR A 241 25.63 -4.01 -8.10
CA THR A 241 26.88 -4.69 -8.44
C THR A 241 26.67 -5.97 -9.26
N SER A 242 25.59 -6.72 -9.03
CA SER A 242 25.29 -7.98 -9.72
C SER A 242 24.21 -7.84 -10.80
N ASN A 243 24.54 -7.14 -11.89
CA ASN A 243 23.68 -6.94 -13.07
C ASN A 243 22.29 -6.34 -12.81
N GLY A 244 21.89 -5.98 -11.58
CA GLY A 244 20.56 -5.49 -11.24
C GLY A 244 19.62 -6.52 -10.59
N ASN A 245 20.14 -7.66 -10.12
CA ASN A 245 19.35 -8.68 -9.42
C ASN A 245 18.60 -8.09 -8.22
N VAL A 246 17.43 -8.67 -7.93
CA VAL A 246 16.60 -8.29 -6.78
C VAL A 246 16.68 -9.39 -5.73
N PHE A 247 16.87 -8.98 -4.48
CA PHE A 247 16.83 -9.83 -3.30
C PHE A 247 16.10 -9.12 -2.16
N GLY A 248 15.68 -9.87 -1.15
CA GLY A 248 14.95 -9.34 0.00
C GLY A 248 15.56 -9.78 1.32
N LYS A 249 15.48 -8.90 2.31
CA LYS A 249 15.91 -9.16 3.68
C LYS A 249 14.73 -8.95 4.62
N ALA A 250 14.44 -9.94 5.46
CA ALA A 250 13.50 -9.78 6.56
C ALA A 250 14.19 -9.00 7.69
N ILE A 251 13.55 -7.93 8.13
CA ILE A 251 13.98 -7.12 9.27
C ILE A 251 12.95 -7.21 10.38
N ASP A 252 13.43 -7.13 11.62
CA ASP A 252 12.55 -6.95 12.76
C ASP A 252 12.06 -5.50 12.88
N ASN A 253 11.20 -5.26 13.86
CA ASN A 253 10.64 -3.92 14.13
C ASN A 253 11.73 -2.93 14.54
N ASN A 254 12.91 -3.38 14.98
CA ASN A 254 14.06 -2.54 15.32
C ASN A 254 14.94 -2.21 14.11
N GLY A 255 14.57 -2.66 12.92
CA GLY A 255 15.38 -2.51 11.71
C GLY A 255 16.56 -3.47 11.64
N ARG A 256 16.63 -4.47 12.53
CA ARG A 256 17.69 -5.48 12.52
C ARG A 256 17.37 -6.53 11.47
N ILE A 257 18.34 -6.80 10.60
CA ILE A 257 18.26 -7.91 9.63
C ILE A 257 18.29 -9.23 10.39
N ILE A 258 17.26 -10.05 10.16
CA ILE A 258 17.11 -11.36 10.78
C ILE A 258 17.51 -12.46 9.81
N GLU A 259 16.95 -12.44 8.61
CA GLU A 259 17.15 -13.50 7.61
C GLU A 259 16.87 -13.01 6.17
N ASP A 260 17.18 -13.88 5.22
CA ASP A 260 16.86 -13.68 3.80
C ASP A 260 15.40 -14.01 3.51
N TRP A 261 14.80 -13.34 2.53
CA TRP A 261 13.41 -13.61 2.14
C TRP A 261 13.18 -15.01 1.53
N GLY A 262 14.24 -15.75 1.18
CA GLY A 262 14.19 -17.11 0.65
C GLY A 262 13.92 -17.27 -0.86
N LEU A 263 13.72 -16.19 -1.64
CA LEU A 263 13.64 -16.28 -3.09
C LEU A 263 15.02 -16.16 -3.75
N THR A 264 15.21 -16.87 -4.86
CA THR A 264 16.45 -16.80 -5.66
C THR A 264 16.71 -15.39 -6.20
N GLU A 265 17.97 -14.97 -6.27
CA GLU A 265 18.31 -13.65 -6.81
C GLU A 265 18.10 -13.59 -8.33
N GLN A 266 17.16 -12.74 -8.76
CA GLN A 266 16.88 -12.48 -10.18
C GLN A 266 16.06 -11.20 -10.32
N PHE A 267 15.72 -10.83 -11.54
CA PHE A 267 14.81 -9.72 -11.79
C PHE A 267 13.36 -10.14 -11.57
N TYR A 268 12.69 -9.49 -10.61
CA TYR A 268 11.25 -9.60 -10.39
C TYR A 268 10.52 -8.39 -10.97
N THR A 269 9.36 -8.63 -11.60
CA THR A 269 8.44 -7.57 -12.06
C THR A 269 7.40 -7.25 -11.00
N TYR A 270 6.99 -8.27 -10.24
CA TYR A 270 6.01 -8.16 -9.16
C TYR A 270 6.45 -9.04 -8.00
N ASP A 271 6.17 -8.59 -6.79
CA ASP A 271 6.36 -9.31 -5.55
C ASP A 271 5.32 -8.82 -4.52
N PHE A 272 4.92 -9.70 -3.61
CA PHE A 272 3.99 -9.39 -2.52
C PHE A 272 4.07 -10.41 -1.39
N VAL A 273 3.67 -9.97 -0.19
CA VAL A 273 3.55 -10.80 1.01
C VAL A 273 2.12 -11.33 1.17
N LEU A 274 1.96 -12.65 1.24
CA LEU A 274 0.68 -13.30 1.56
C LEU A 274 0.33 -13.23 3.06
N PRO A 275 -0.95 -13.42 3.47
CA PRO A 275 -1.40 -13.43 4.87
C PRO A 275 -0.53 -14.23 5.86
N ASN A 276 0.04 -15.34 5.40
CA ASN A 276 0.86 -16.26 6.18
C ASN A 276 2.36 -15.95 6.07
N ASN A 277 2.74 -14.77 5.59
CA ASN A 277 4.13 -14.37 5.25
C ASN A 277 4.81 -15.16 4.13
N THR A 278 4.09 -15.98 3.36
CA THR A 278 4.65 -16.52 2.11
C THR A 278 4.95 -15.37 1.15
N ILE A 279 6.20 -15.29 0.68
CA ILE A 279 6.59 -14.31 -0.33
C ILE A 279 6.32 -14.92 -1.70
N VAL A 280 5.64 -14.17 -2.55
CA VAL A 280 5.36 -14.56 -3.94
C VAL A 280 5.98 -13.52 -4.86
N ALA A 281 6.60 -13.96 -5.95
CA ALA A 281 7.16 -13.06 -6.94
C ALA A 281 7.06 -13.61 -8.37
N ILE A 282 6.97 -12.71 -9.35
CA ILE A 282 6.91 -13.02 -10.78
C ILE A 282 8.21 -12.53 -11.43
N PRO A 283 9.06 -13.45 -11.93
CA PRO A 283 10.28 -13.08 -12.64
C PRO A 283 9.99 -12.28 -13.91
N GLN A 284 10.88 -11.37 -14.29
CA GLN A 284 10.72 -10.53 -15.47
C GLN A 284 10.62 -11.32 -16.78
N GLY A 285 11.31 -12.46 -16.89
CA GLY A 285 11.18 -13.33 -18.06
C GLY A 285 9.80 -14.00 -18.18
N ALA A 286 9.07 -14.09 -17.06
CA ALA A 286 7.77 -14.76 -16.96
C ALA A 286 6.57 -13.81 -17.12
N SER A 287 6.77 -12.49 -17.05
CA SER A 287 5.70 -11.49 -17.21
C SER A 287 5.32 -11.20 -18.68
N ASN A 288 6.02 -11.81 -19.65
CA ASN A 288 5.68 -11.72 -21.07
C ASN A 288 4.59 -12.74 -21.45
N ILE A 289 3.33 -12.33 -21.30
CA ILE A 289 2.17 -13.08 -21.81
C ILE A 289 2.12 -12.94 -23.34
N GLY A 290 2.15 -14.05 -24.09
CA GLY A 290 1.82 -14.06 -25.52
C GLY A 290 2.90 -14.53 -26.50
N THR A 291 4.04 -15.06 -26.05
CA THR A 291 5.00 -15.73 -26.95
C THR A 291 5.06 -17.23 -26.68
N ILE A 292 5.22 -18.04 -27.74
CA ILE A 292 5.24 -19.52 -27.73
C ILE A 292 6.41 -20.09 -26.88
N GLN A 293 7.29 -19.23 -26.34
CA GLN A 293 8.53 -19.61 -25.69
C GLN A 293 8.46 -19.81 -24.16
N ASN A 294 7.30 -19.57 -23.51
CA ASN A 294 7.15 -19.76 -22.06
C ASN A 294 6.12 -20.85 -21.75
N ASN A 295 6.54 -22.12 -21.57
CA ASN A 295 5.73 -23.21 -21.00
C ASN A 295 4.25 -23.24 -21.45
N ASN A 296 3.98 -23.30 -22.75
CA ASN A 296 2.60 -23.30 -23.30
C ASN A 296 1.73 -22.09 -22.90
N GLY A 297 2.32 -20.95 -22.56
CA GLY A 297 1.61 -19.71 -22.20
C GLY A 297 1.38 -19.51 -20.68
N GLY A 298 1.99 -20.33 -19.82
CA GLY A 298 1.91 -20.16 -18.37
C GLY A 298 2.85 -19.09 -17.81
N ILE A 299 2.37 -18.28 -16.86
CA ILE A 299 3.18 -17.35 -16.08
C ILE A 299 3.91 -18.14 -14.99
N THR A 300 5.24 -18.12 -14.98
CA THR A 300 6.02 -18.66 -13.86
C THR A 300 5.87 -17.76 -12.63
N ILE A 301 5.37 -18.34 -11.56
CA ILE A 301 5.25 -17.70 -10.24
C ILE A 301 6.20 -18.44 -9.31
N LEU A 302 7.05 -17.71 -8.60
CA LEU A 302 7.87 -18.27 -7.53
C LEU A 302 7.28 -17.90 -6.18
N SER A 303 7.44 -18.79 -5.23
CA SER A 303 7.04 -18.53 -3.85
C SER A 303 8.01 -19.19 -2.88
N THR A 304 8.11 -18.63 -1.69
CA THR A 304 8.86 -19.21 -0.57
C THR A 304 8.08 -19.04 0.72
N ASP A 305 8.08 -20.11 1.51
CA ASP A 305 7.44 -20.21 2.82
C ASP A 305 8.43 -19.97 3.98
N GLN A 306 9.66 -19.55 3.68
CA GLN A 306 10.71 -19.37 4.68
C GLN A 306 10.30 -18.44 5.83
N LEU A 307 9.51 -17.40 5.54
CA LEU A 307 9.05 -16.43 6.54
C LEU A 307 7.72 -16.81 7.21
N THR A 308 7.15 -17.99 6.93
CA THR A 308 5.84 -18.40 7.49
C THR A 308 5.85 -18.58 9.01
N THR A 309 7.02 -18.85 9.60
CA THR A 309 7.20 -18.91 11.06
C THR A 309 7.77 -17.63 11.66
N PHE A 310 8.04 -16.62 10.84
CA PHE A 310 8.63 -15.35 11.28
C PHE A 310 7.61 -14.55 12.09
N SER A 311 8.01 -14.11 13.28
CA SER A 311 7.22 -13.26 14.17
C SER A 311 8.15 -12.40 15.01
N THR A 312 7.85 -11.12 15.10
CA THR A 312 8.57 -10.15 15.94
C THR A 312 7.65 -9.52 16.99
N VAL A 313 6.42 -10.03 17.11
CA VAL A 313 5.47 -9.67 18.17
C VAL A 313 5.90 -10.34 19.47
N ASP A 314 6.07 -9.54 20.54
CA ASP A 314 6.41 -10.05 21.87
C ASP A 314 5.36 -11.08 22.35
N GLY A 315 5.78 -12.34 22.50
CA GLY A 315 4.94 -13.45 22.95
C GLY A 315 4.12 -14.17 21.86
N GLY A 316 4.24 -13.77 20.60
CA GLY A 316 3.53 -14.40 19.47
C GLY A 316 4.32 -15.55 18.85
N ASN A 317 3.76 -16.76 18.85
CA ASN A 317 4.14 -17.79 17.88
C ASN A 317 3.53 -17.36 16.52
N GLY A 318 4.25 -17.46 15.40
CA GLY A 318 3.84 -17.04 14.04
C GLY A 318 2.62 -17.76 13.43
N LEU A 319 1.64 -18.12 14.26
CA LEU A 319 0.43 -18.88 13.93
C LEU A 319 -0.86 -18.05 14.09
N ALA A 320 -0.81 -16.84 14.68
CA ALA A 320 -1.92 -15.90 14.73
C ALA A 320 -1.43 -14.42 14.70
N PRO A 321 -1.89 -13.58 13.74
CA PRO A 321 -1.48 -12.17 13.66
C PRO A 321 -1.82 -11.43 14.96
N GLY A 322 -0.85 -10.70 15.51
CA GLY A 322 -1.05 -9.89 16.70
C GLY A 322 -1.68 -8.54 16.33
N GLY A 323 -2.70 -8.11 17.07
CA GLY A 323 -3.24 -6.75 17.01
C GLY A 323 -3.74 -6.30 18.39
N PRO A 324 -4.02 -5.00 18.61
CA PRO A 324 -4.10 -4.42 19.94
C PRO A 324 -5.50 -4.51 20.56
N GLY A 325 -5.54 -5.32 21.60
CA GLY A 325 -6.62 -5.51 22.58
C GLY A 325 -6.24 -6.60 23.58
N GLY A 326 -4.94 -6.95 23.61
CA GLY A 326 -4.41 -8.32 23.56
C GLY A 326 -4.79 -9.10 22.27
N TYR A 327 -5.47 -8.42 21.35
CA TYR A 327 -6.53 -8.90 20.46
C TYR A 327 -6.67 -7.90 19.29
N GLY A 328 -6.54 -8.31 18.04
CA GLY A 328 -6.85 -7.42 16.91
C GLY A 328 -6.68 -8.08 15.57
N SER A 329 -7.70 -8.83 15.17
CA SER A 329 -7.92 -9.33 13.80
C SER A 329 -6.76 -10.09 13.19
N SER A 330 -6.54 -11.31 13.69
CA SER A 330 -5.93 -12.36 12.90
C SER A 330 -6.73 -12.57 11.61
N LYS A 331 -6.05 -12.34 10.50
CA LYS A 331 -6.42 -12.74 9.15
C LYS A 331 -6.62 -14.27 9.13
N TYR A 332 -7.84 -14.72 9.41
CA TYR A 332 -8.30 -16.06 9.08
C TYR A 332 -9.29 -15.91 7.91
N LEU A 333 -8.80 -16.21 6.71
CA LEU A 333 -9.61 -16.77 5.63
C LEU A 333 -9.63 -18.29 5.79
#